data_AF-M7ZLK9-F1
#
_entry.id   AF-M7ZLK9-F1
#
_cell.length_a   1.000
_cell.length_b   1.000
_cell.length_c   1.000
_cell.angle_alpha   90.00
_cell.angle_beta   90.00
_cell.angle_gamma   90.00
#
_symmetry.space_group_name_H-M   'P 1'
#
loop_
_entity.id
_entity.type
_entity.pdbx_description
1 polymer ?
#
loop_
_entity_poly.entity_id
_entity_poly.type
_entity_poly.pdbx_seq_one_letter_code
_entity_poly.pdbx_strand_id
1 'polypeptide(L)'
;MASRPTIIRPVPVHSRTPIPLCSRSELAAGRLPPASVLRASPICTWADNNIMTIFVTSLQPVRETCEKQVQLWKELILDYCRSQKMYIISLEEDFPLFSNTKIERSLSYEAKEAFLAALVSGGRAEWMDKGHKKCLILWLRIQDWANYILDFVKENGLEVTTIEDIRSGIETHGTELAGIDRGVLMRALRLLEQKGKAVIFKGTSADDEGVKFSV
;
A
#
# COMPACT_ATOMS: atom_id res chain seq x y z
N MET A 1 -49.29 -17.57 34.47
CA MET A 1 -48.78 -16.89 33.26
C MET A 1 -47.27 -16.86 33.36
N ALA A 2 -46.57 -17.70 32.60
CA ALA A 2 -45.11 -17.79 32.58
C ALA A 2 -44.66 -17.74 31.12
N SER A 3 -43.94 -16.69 30.74
CA SER A 3 -43.43 -16.46 29.39
C SER A 3 -42.30 -17.43 29.07
N ARG A 4 -42.42 -18.17 27.96
CA ARG A 4 -41.37 -19.05 27.44
C ARG A 4 -40.22 -18.24 26.82
N PRO A 5 -38.95 -18.67 26.95
CA PRO A 5 -37.83 -18.03 26.28
C PRO A 5 -37.74 -18.46 24.81
N THR A 6 -37.48 -17.49 23.93
CA THR A 6 -37.28 -17.66 22.49
C THR A 6 -35.90 -18.26 22.21
N ILE A 7 -35.86 -19.43 21.58
CA ILE A 7 -34.64 -20.07 21.07
C ILE A 7 -34.25 -19.39 19.74
N ILE A 8 -33.11 -18.70 19.72
CA ILE A 8 -32.51 -18.17 18.48
C ILE A 8 -31.85 -19.34 17.75
N ARG A 9 -32.36 -19.70 16.56
CA ARG A 9 -31.73 -20.66 15.65
C ARG A 9 -30.59 -19.97 14.87
N PRO A 10 -29.41 -20.58 14.71
CA PRO A 10 -28.36 -20.01 13.87
C PRO A 10 -28.76 -20.05 12.39
N VAL A 11 -28.47 -18.96 11.68
CA VAL A 11 -28.68 -18.77 10.23
C VAL A 11 -27.67 -19.64 9.46
N PRO A 12 -28.08 -20.37 8.41
CA PRO A 12 -27.17 -21.22 7.64
C PRO A 12 -26.21 -20.37 6.80
N VAL A 13 -24.91 -20.67 6.92
CA VAL A 13 -23.84 -20.10 6.10
C VAL A 13 -24.08 -20.53 4.64
N HIS A 14 -24.29 -19.57 3.75
CA HIS A 14 -24.41 -19.82 2.32
C HIS A 14 -23.16 -20.56 1.78
N SER A 15 -23.44 -21.72 1.19
CA SER A 15 -22.53 -22.55 0.42
C SER A 15 -21.83 -21.74 -0.68
N ARG A 16 -20.54 -21.45 -0.50
CA ARG A 16 -19.67 -21.04 -1.61
C ARG A 16 -19.52 -22.21 -2.55
N THR A 17 -20.09 -22.08 -3.74
CA THR A 17 -19.79 -22.94 -4.88
C THR A 17 -18.27 -23.04 -5.07
N PRO A 18 -17.70 -24.25 -5.26
CA PRO A 18 -16.30 -24.38 -5.59
C PRO A 18 -16.03 -23.65 -6.92
N ILE A 19 -15.13 -22.68 -6.89
CA ILE A 19 -14.63 -22.01 -8.09
C ILE A 19 -13.86 -23.08 -8.88
N PRO A 20 -14.13 -23.25 -10.18
CA PRO A 20 -13.46 -24.29 -10.98
C PRO A 20 -11.95 -24.02 -11.00
N LEU A 21 -11.18 -24.99 -10.51
CA LEU A 21 -9.72 -25.01 -10.63
C LEU A 21 -9.39 -25.03 -12.12
N CYS A 22 -8.66 -24.02 -12.59
CA CYS A 22 -8.14 -23.95 -13.95
C CYS A 22 -7.34 -25.24 -14.23
N SER A 23 -7.72 -25.95 -15.29
CA SER A 23 -7.18 -27.26 -15.60
C SER A 23 -5.70 -27.15 -15.95
N ARG A 24 -4.89 -28.11 -15.49
CA ARG A 24 -3.42 -28.15 -15.63
C ARG A 24 -2.92 -27.95 -17.06
N SER A 25 -3.76 -28.21 -18.07
CA SER A 25 -3.51 -28.02 -19.49
C SER A 25 -3.52 -26.55 -19.94
N GLU A 26 -4.27 -25.66 -19.29
CA GLU A 26 -4.35 -24.24 -19.68
C GLU A 26 -3.13 -23.45 -19.22
N LEU A 27 -2.53 -23.84 -18.09
CA LEU A 27 -1.32 -23.23 -17.50
C LEU A 27 -0.05 -23.51 -18.31
N ALA A 28 0.01 -24.61 -19.08
CA ALA A 28 1.14 -24.92 -19.95
C ALA A 28 1.21 -23.99 -21.19
N ALA A 29 0.14 -23.25 -21.49
CA ALA A 29 0.03 -22.43 -22.70
C ALA A 29 0.43 -20.95 -22.49
N GLY A 30 0.97 -20.57 -21.31
CA GLY A 30 1.49 -19.22 -21.07
C GLY A 30 0.45 -18.10 -21.09
N ARG A 31 -0.84 -18.41 -20.93
CA ARG A 31 -1.89 -17.40 -20.80
C ARG A 31 -2.11 -17.04 -19.34
N LEU A 32 -1.97 -15.75 -19.02
CA LEU A 32 -2.34 -15.18 -17.72
C LEU A 32 -3.86 -15.24 -17.53
N PRO A 33 -4.37 -15.54 -16.32
CA PRO A 33 -5.80 -15.48 -16.04
C PRO A 33 -6.31 -14.02 -16.03
N PRO A 34 -7.60 -13.79 -16.29
CA PRO A 34 -8.18 -12.45 -16.31
C PRO A 34 -8.15 -11.79 -14.93
N ALA A 35 -7.96 -10.47 -14.92
CA ALA A 35 -7.74 -9.62 -13.73
C ALA A 35 -8.84 -9.68 -12.65
N SER A 36 -9.99 -10.28 -12.93
CA SER A 36 -11.09 -10.47 -11.99
C SER A 36 -10.79 -11.51 -10.89
N VAL A 37 -9.86 -12.44 -11.13
CA VAL A 37 -9.53 -13.53 -10.19
C VAL A 37 -8.60 -13.07 -9.05
N LEU A 38 -7.88 -11.96 -9.23
CA LEU A 38 -6.85 -11.44 -8.29
C LEU A 38 -7.42 -10.75 -7.04
N ARG A 39 -8.74 -10.73 -6.84
CA ARG A 39 -9.40 -9.82 -5.89
C ARG A 39 -9.94 -10.45 -4.59
N ALA A 40 -9.62 -11.70 -4.29
CA ALA A 40 -10.12 -12.40 -3.09
C ALA A 40 -8.99 -12.68 -2.06
N SER A 41 -8.91 -11.81 -1.02
CA SER A 41 -8.11 -11.87 0.22
C SER A 41 -6.56 -11.83 0.12
N PRO A 42 -5.87 -10.97 0.90
CA PRO A 42 -4.69 -10.24 0.41
C PRO A 42 -3.33 -10.89 0.68
N ILE A 43 -3.27 -12.04 1.37
CA ILE A 43 -1.98 -12.63 1.81
C ILE A 43 -1.76 -14.02 1.19
N CYS A 44 -2.83 -14.77 0.90
CA CYS A 44 -2.71 -16.16 0.47
C CYS A 44 -2.65 -16.36 -1.06
N THR A 45 -3.09 -15.37 -1.85
CA THR A 45 -3.10 -15.45 -3.33
C THR A 45 -1.89 -14.79 -3.99
N TRP A 46 -1.17 -13.91 -3.28
CA TRP A 46 0.05 -13.27 -3.80
C TRP A 46 1.24 -14.22 -3.91
N ALA A 47 1.23 -15.28 -3.09
CA ALA A 47 2.20 -16.36 -3.10
C ALA A 47 1.58 -17.62 -3.71
N ASP A 48 0.99 -17.51 -4.91
CA ASP A 48 0.77 -18.71 -5.72
C ASP A 48 2.12 -19.44 -5.82
N ASN A 49 2.12 -20.73 -5.44
CA ASN A 49 3.28 -21.60 -5.28
C ASN A 49 4.22 -21.71 -6.51
N ASN A 50 3.94 -20.97 -7.58
CA ASN A 50 4.73 -20.88 -8.80
C ASN A 50 5.46 -19.52 -8.98
N ILE A 51 4.98 -18.41 -8.38
CA ILE A 51 5.68 -17.12 -8.45
C ILE A 51 6.91 -17.16 -7.55
N MET A 52 6.76 -17.67 -6.33
CA MET A 52 7.88 -17.76 -5.40
C MET A 52 8.92 -18.83 -5.76
N THR A 53 8.53 -19.82 -6.56
CA THR A 53 9.39 -20.97 -6.87
C THR A 53 10.24 -20.74 -8.13
N ILE A 54 9.80 -19.88 -9.05
CA ILE A 54 10.54 -19.55 -10.28
C ILE A 54 11.35 -18.24 -10.15
N PHE A 55 10.99 -17.31 -9.25
CA PHE A 55 11.58 -15.96 -9.19
C PHE A 55 12.47 -15.60 -7.99
N VAL A 56 12.75 -16.52 -7.07
CA VAL A 56 13.42 -16.22 -5.79
C VAL A 56 14.67 -17.09 -5.69
N THR A 57 15.89 -16.59 -5.94
CA THR A 57 16.69 -15.78 -4.99
C THR A 57 17.77 -14.91 -5.66
N SER A 58 17.88 -14.89 -6.99
CA SER A 58 18.91 -14.13 -7.71
C SER A 58 18.30 -13.25 -8.81
N LEU A 59 18.86 -12.04 -8.96
CA LEU A 59 18.59 -11.19 -10.11
C LEU A 59 18.91 -11.99 -11.38
N GLN A 60 17.93 -12.10 -12.28
CA GLN A 60 18.12 -12.90 -13.48
C GLN A 60 19.25 -12.31 -14.33
N PRO A 61 20.18 -13.14 -14.85
CA PRO A 61 21.32 -12.64 -15.63
C PRO A 61 20.88 -12.06 -16.98
N VAL A 62 19.72 -12.48 -17.49
CA VAL A 62 19.14 -12.00 -18.75
C VAL A 62 18.43 -10.68 -18.50
N ARG A 63 18.83 -9.63 -19.25
CA ARG A 63 18.35 -8.25 -19.04
C ARG A 63 16.83 -8.12 -19.11
N GLU A 64 16.19 -8.67 -20.15
CA GLU A 64 14.73 -8.58 -20.30
C GLU A 64 13.96 -9.28 -19.17
N THR A 65 14.46 -10.42 -18.69
CA THR A 65 13.83 -11.15 -17.58
C THR A 65 14.06 -10.43 -16.26
N CYS A 66 15.23 -9.82 -16.08
CA CYS A 66 15.55 -8.99 -14.92
C CYS A 66 14.66 -7.75 -14.85
N GLU A 67 14.48 -7.04 -15.96
CA GLU A 67 13.60 -5.88 -16.05
C GLU A 67 12.15 -6.23 -15.67
N LYS A 68 11.64 -7.38 -16.16
CA LYS A 68 10.31 -7.89 -15.78
C LYS A 68 10.23 -8.27 -14.31
N GLN A 69 11.25 -8.94 -13.78
CA GLN A 69 11.32 -9.30 -12.36
C GLN A 69 11.27 -8.04 -11.48
N VAL A 70 12.08 -7.03 -11.80
CA VAL A 70 12.11 -5.75 -11.08
C VAL A 70 10.75 -5.06 -11.15
N GLN A 71 10.11 -5.05 -12.32
CA GLN A 71 8.78 -4.43 -12.46
C GLN A 71 7.72 -5.12 -11.60
N LEU A 72 7.69 -6.46 -11.58
CA LEU A 72 6.77 -7.23 -10.73
C LEU A 72 7.02 -6.96 -9.24
N TRP A 73 8.28 -6.91 -8.81
CA TRP A 73 8.62 -6.57 -7.42
C TRP A 73 8.19 -5.15 -7.05
N LYS A 74 8.36 -4.18 -7.96
CA LYS A 74 7.90 -2.81 -7.72
C LYS A 74 6.39 -2.74 -7.48
N GLU A 75 5.61 -3.39 -8.34
CA GLU A 75 4.14 -3.43 -8.21
C GLU A 75 3.73 -4.13 -6.90
N LEU A 76 4.32 -5.29 -6.62
CA LEU A 76 4.09 -6.05 -5.39
C LEU A 76 4.40 -5.23 -4.12
N ILE A 77 5.54 -4.54 -4.08
CA ILE A 77 5.91 -3.70 -2.92
C ILE A 77 4.88 -2.58 -2.73
N LEU A 78 4.51 -1.88 -3.79
CA LEU A 78 3.57 -0.76 -3.72
C LEU A 78 2.18 -1.21 -3.26
N ASP A 79 1.67 -2.32 -3.80
CA ASP A 79 0.37 -2.86 -3.44
C ASP A 79 0.33 -3.41 -2.02
N TYR A 80 1.39 -4.10 -1.60
CA TYR A 80 1.51 -4.59 -0.23
C TYR A 80 1.53 -3.43 0.77
N CYS A 81 2.39 -2.42 0.54
CA CYS A 81 2.49 -1.22 1.37
C CYS A 81 1.16 -0.46 1.44
N ARG A 82 0.46 -0.31 0.31
CA ARG A 82 -0.87 0.32 0.27
C ARG A 82 -1.89 -0.46 1.11
N SER A 83 -1.93 -1.78 0.96
CA SER A 83 -2.91 -2.63 1.66
C SER A 83 -2.73 -2.62 3.18
N GLN A 84 -1.48 -2.56 3.65
CA GLN A 84 -1.14 -2.56 5.07
C GLN A 84 -0.93 -1.14 5.63
N LYS A 85 -1.11 -0.11 4.81
CA LYS A 85 -0.80 1.30 5.15
C LYS A 85 0.61 1.48 5.72
N MET A 86 1.58 0.74 5.18
CA MET A 86 2.99 0.78 5.59
C MET A 86 3.79 1.66 4.65
N TYR A 87 4.22 2.82 5.14
CA TYR A 87 4.97 3.80 4.35
C TYR A 87 6.48 3.65 4.43
N ILE A 88 7.01 2.91 5.41
CA ILE A 88 8.47 2.84 5.64
C ILE A 88 8.92 1.39 5.52
N ILE A 89 9.94 1.17 4.71
CA ILE A 89 10.67 -0.10 4.64
C ILE A 89 12.10 0.13 5.10
N SER A 90 12.56 -0.66 6.07
CA SER A 90 13.96 -0.70 6.49
C SER A 90 14.66 -1.88 5.81
N LEU A 91 15.88 -1.68 5.31
CA LEU A 91 16.72 -2.75 4.79
C LEU A 91 17.32 -3.63 5.89
N GLU A 92 17.49 -3.07 7.10
CA GLU A 92 18.11 -3.74 8.25
C GLU A 92 17.11 -4.54 9.09
N GLU A 93 15.82 -4.19 9.01
CA GLU A 93 14.76 -4.86 9.77
C GLU A 93 14.05 -5.89 8.89
N ASP A 94 13.48 -6.92 9.55
CA ASP A 94 12.68 -7.90 8.84
C ASP A 94 11.38 -7.26 8.34
N PHE A 95 11.08 -7.50 7.06
CA PHE A 95 9.87 -7.01 6.42
C PHE A 95 9.07 -8.21 5.89
N PRO A 96 7.79 -8.40 6.29
CA PRO A 96 7.07 -9.64 6.00
C PRO A 96 6.94 -9.96 4.50
N LEU A 97 6.92 -8.95 3.63
CA LEU A 97 6.89 -9.16 2.18
C LEU A 97 8.14 -9.84 1.63
N PHE A 98 9.29 -9.66 2.29
CA PHE A 98 10.58 -10.14 1.82
C PHE A 98 10.95 -11.53 2.37
N SER A 99 10.07 -12.15 3.15
CA SER A 99 10.28 -13.47 3.73
C SER A 99 9.02 -14.32 3.62
N ASN A 100 9.14 -15.52 3.08
CA ASN A 100 8.08 -16.52 3.12
C ASN A 100 8.53 -17.71 3.97
N THR A 101 7.96 -17.78 5.17
CA THR A 101 8.23 -18.85 6.13
C THR A 101 7.72 -20.21 5.67
N LYS A 102 6.72 -20.28 4.77
CA LYS A 102 6.17 -21.57 4.30
C LYS A 102 7.15 -22.36 3.44
N ILE A 103 8.04 -21.67 2.74
CA ILE A 103 9.07 -22.31 1.90
C ILE A 103 10.49 -21.95 2.35
N GLU A 104 10.61 -21.32 3.52
CA GLU A 104 11.90 -20.94 4.14
C GLU A 104 12.80 -20.14 3.19
N ARG A 105 12.22 -19.19 2.45
CA ARG A 105 12.96 -18.30 1.54
C ARG A 105 12.76 -16.85 1.87
N SER A 106 13.85 -16.09 1.78
CA SER A 106 13.87 -14.64 1.93
C SER A 106 14.70 -13.98 0.82
N LEU A 107 14.43 -12.70 0.57
CA LEU A 107 15.28 -11.88 -0.30
C LEU A 107 16.59 -11.53 0.41
N SER A 108 17.69 -11.56 -0.36
CA SER A 108 18.99 -11.05 0.11
C SER A 108 18.94 -9.52 0.29
N TYR A 109 19.89 -8.99 1.06
CA TYR A 109 20.01 -7.55 1.27
C TYR A 109 20.17 -6.79 -0.05
N GLU A 110 21.04 -7.30 -0.93
CA GLU A 110 21.35 -6.71 -2.23
C GLU A 110 20.11 -6.68 -3.13
N ALA A 111 19.28 -7.74 -3.10
CA ALA A 111 18.02 -7.77 -3.85
C ALA A 111 17.01 -6.75 -3.31
N LYS A 112 16.86 -6.64 -1.99
CA LYS A 112 16.00 -5.63 -1.35
C LYS A 112 16.44 -4.23 -1.76
N GLU A 113 17.74 -3.94 -1.64
CA GLU A 113 18.33 -2.65 -2.01
C GLU A 113 18.09 -2.33 -3.50
N ALA A 114 18.31 -3.29 -4.39
CA ALA A 114 18.10 -3.12 -5.82
C ALA A 114 16.63 -2.77 -6.15
N PHE A 115 15.66 -3.45 -5.54
CA PHE A 115 14.24 -3.16 -5.78
C PHE A 115 13.81 -1.81 -5.22
N LEU A 116 14.29 -1.44 -4.02
CA LEU A 116 14.02 -0.12 -3.44
C LEU A 116 14.68 0.99 -4.26
N ALA A 117 15.92 0.81 -4.70
CA ALA A 117 16.60 1.75 -5.59
C ALA A 117 15.85 1.93 -6.92
N ALA A 118 15.26 0.85 -7.48
CA ALA A 118 14.44 0.91 -8.67
C ALA A 118 13.08 1.61 -8.45
N LEU A 119 12.53 1.58 -7.22
CA LEU A 119 11.38 2.40 -6.85
C LEU A 119 11.75 3.88 -6.73
N VAL A 120 12.90 4.17 -6.12
CA VAL A 120 13.41 5.54 -5.96
C VAL A 120 13.69 6.18 -7.32
N SER A 121 14.37 5.48 -8.23
CA SER A 121 14.61 5.98 -9.59
C SER A 121 13.32 6.20 -10.39
N GLY A 122 12.27 5.44 -10.08
CA GLY A 122 10.93 5.62 -10.64
C GLY A 122 10.08 6.71 -9.97
N GLY A 123 10.60 7.40 -8.94
CA GLY A 123 9.85 8.39 -8.16
C GLY A 123 8.69 7.79 -7.36
N ARG A 124 8.78 6.50 -7.02
CA ARG A 124 7.78 5.74 -6.25
C ARG A 124 8.25 5.40 -4.83
N ALA A 125 9.44 5.85 -4.47
CA ALA A 125 9.96 5.82 -3.12
C ALA A 125 11.03 6.90 -2.94
N GLU A 126 11.43 7.17 -1.70
CA GLU A 126 12.52 8.11 -1.37
C GLU A 126 13.35 7.59 -0.20
N TRP A 127 14.68 7.68 -0.31
CA TRP A 127 15.56 7.37 0.81
C TRP A 127 15.40 8.39 1.94
N MET A 128 15.31 7.91 3.17
CA MET A 128 15.11 8.74 4.36
C MET A 128 16.41 9.14 5.04
N ASP A 129 17.50 8.45 4.73
CA ASP A 129 18.82 8.65 5.34
C ASP A 129 19.94 8.57 4.28
N LYS A 130 21.08 9.19 4.60
CA LYS A 130 22.26 9.22 3.71
C LYS A 130 22.88 7.84 3.49
N GLY A 131 22.60 6.88 4.38
CA GLY A 131 23.07 5.51 4.27
C GLY A 131 22.14 4.60 3.47
N HIS A 132 21.05 5.13 2.91
CA HIS A 132 20.03 4.39 2.17
C HIS A 132 19.49 3.17 2.93
N LYS A 133 19.35 3.27 4.26
CA LYS A 133 18.91 2.18 5.11
C LYS A 133 17.39 2.08 5.22
N LYS A 134 16.70 3.22 5.13
CA LYS A 134 15.24 3.32 5.24
C LYS A 134 14.67 4.05 4.03
N CYS A 135 13.58 3.52 3.50
CA CYS A 135 12.92 4.02 2.31
C CYS A 135 11.47 4.35 2.62
N LEU A 136 11.05 5.56 2.26
CA LEU A 136 9.65 5.99 2.28
C LEU A 136 8.99 5.56 0.96
N ILE A 137 7.95 4.75 1.03
CA ILE A 137 7.23 4.21 -0.12
C ILE A 137 6.07 5.15 -0.50
N LEU A 138 5.95 5.45 -1.79
CA LEU A 138 4.99 6.38 -2.37
C LEU A 138 4.09 5.66 -3.39
N TRP A 139 3.11 4.88 -2.93
CA TRP A 139 2.11 4.24 -3.80
C TRP A 139 1.17 5.24 -4.48
N LEU A 140 1.05 6.45 -3.95
CA LEU A 140 0.59 7.63 -4.66
C LEU A 140 1.71 8.66 -4.62
N ARG A 141 1.95 9.37 -5.73
CA ARG A 141 2.97 10.42 -5.72
C ARG A 141 2.50 11.59 -4.86
N ILE A 142 3.43 12.39 -4.37
CA ILE A 142 3.12 13.59 -3.57
C ILE A 142 2.17 14.54 -4.31
N GLN A 143 2.32 14.69 -5.64
CA GLN A 143 1.42 15.49 -6.46
C GLN A 143 -0.01 14.92 -6.48
N ASP A 144 -0.13 13.61 -6.60
CA ASP A 144 -1.42 12.93 -6.66
C ASP A 144 -2.11 13.01 -5.30
N TRP A 145 -1.35 12.85 -4.20
CA TRP A 145 -1.83 13.10 -2.84
C TRP A 145 -2.30 14.55 -2.66
N ALA A 146 -1.55 15.53 -3.14
CA ALA A 146 -1.93 16.94 -3.03
C ALA A 146 -3.25 17.22 -3.74
N ASN A 147 -3.45 16.66 -4.94
CA ASN A 147 -4.72 16.77 -5.65
C ASN A 147 -5.85 16.06 -4.91
N TYR A 148 -5.61 14.83 -4.45
CA TYR A 148 -6.58 14.05 -3.66
C TYR A 148 -7.03 14.80 -2.41
N ILE A 149 -6.10 15.43 -1.68
CA ILE A 149 -6.41 16.21 -0.48
C ILE A 149 -7.28 17.42 -0.82
N LEU A 150 -6.99 18.14 -1.91
CA LEU A 150 -7.83 19.26 -2.34
C LEU A 150 -9.24 18.83 -2.68
N ASP A 151 -9.39 17.72 -3.40
CA ASP A 151 -10.70 17.19 -3.79
C ASP A 151 -11.48 16.72 -2.55
N PHE A 152 -10.81 16.03 -1.63
CA PHE A 152 -11.38 15.64 -0.34
C PHE A 152 -11.89 16.84 0.48
N VAL A 153 -11.07 17.89 0.61
CA VAL A 153 -11.42 19.11 1.36
C VAL A 153 -12.60 19.84 0.71
N LYS A 154 -12.64 19.89 -0.63
CA LYS A 154 -13.76 20.44 -1.41
C LYS A 154 -15.05 19.70 -1.17
N GLU A 155 -15.02 18.38 -1.30
CA GLU A 155 -16.19 17.51 -1.17
C GLU A 155 -16.79 17.56 0.24
N ASN A 156 -15.94 17.73 1.26
CA ASN A 156 -16.36 17.82 2.66
C ASN A 156 -16.59 19.26 3.15
N GLY A 157 -16.39 20.28 2.30
CA GLY A 157 -16.59 21.69 2.67
C GLY A 157 -15.66 22.19 3.78
N LEU A 158 -14.45 21.64 3.88
CA LEU A 158 -13.49 21.98 4.92
C LEU A 158 -12.69 23.23 4.51
N GLU A 159 -12.67 24.28 5.34
CA GLU A 159 -11.82 25.45 5.10
C GLU A 159 -10.55 25.42 5.96
N VAL A 160 -10.70 25.07 7.25
CA VAL A 160 -9.61 24.97 8.22
C VAL A 160 -9.73 23.63 8.93
N THR A 161 -8.63 22.88 9.01
CA THR A 161 -8.59 21.56 9.65
C THR A 161 -7.19 21.28 10.21
N THR A 162 -7.06 20.31 11.11
CA THR A 162 -5.76 19.92 11.66
C THR A 162 -5.11 18.80 10.85
N ILE A 163 -3.80 18.62 11.00
CA ILE A 163 -3.09 17.49 10.40
C ILE A 163 -3.68 16.15 10.90
N GLU A 164 -4.06 16.07 12.16
CA GLU A 164 -4.61 14.83 12.74
C GLU A 164 -6.04 14.54 12.30
N ASP A 165 -6.86 15.56 12.04
CA ASP A 165 -8.19 15.38 11.44
C ASP A 165 -8.09 14.78 10.02
N ILE A 166 -7.13 15.26 9.21
CA ILE A 166 -6.89 14.69 7.87
C ILE A 166 -6.39 13.23 7.96
N ARG A 167 -5.65 12.86 9.01
CA ARG A 167 -5.10 11.50 9.16
C ARG A 167 -6.08 10.51 9.78
N SER A 168 -6.89 10.98 10.72
CA SER A 168 -7.64 10.11 11.65
C SER A 168 -9.02 10.63 12.02
N GLY A 169 -9.44 11.77 11.47
CA GLY A 169 -10.77 12.34 11.68
C GLY A 169 -11.90 11.51 11.04
N ILE A 170 -13.13 11.84 11.41
CA ILE A 170 -14.32 11.06 11.05
C ILE A 170 -14.53 11.05 9.53
N GLU A 171 -14.40 12.21 8.88
CA GLU A 171 -14.56 12.37 7.43
C GLU A 171 -13.56 11.53 6.62
N THR A 172 -12.42 11.22 7.21
CA THR A 172 -11.33 10.48 6.58
C THR A 172 -11.58 8.97 6.58
N HIS A 173 -12.45 8.46 7.45
CA HIS A 173 -12.68 7.01 7.57
C HIS A 173 -13.17 6.38 6.26
N GLY A 174 -12.56 5.24 5.90
CA GLY A 174 -12.87 4.52 4.66
C GLY A 174 -12.20 5.10 3.42
N THR A 175 -11.48 6.21 3.52
CA THR A 175 -10.72 6.81 2.41
C THR A 175 -9.26 6.34 2.39
N GLU A 176 -8.53 6.69 1.33
CA GLU A 176 -7.10 6.42 1.25
C GLU A 176 -6.26 7.26 2.24
N LEU A 177 -6.77 8.44 2.65
CA LEU A 177 -6.13 9.34 3.61
C LEU A 177 -6.11 8.78 5.03
N ALA A 178 -7.01 7.83 5.36
CA ALA A 178 -7.04 7.23 6.68
C ALA A 178 -5.71 6.54 6.99
N GLY A 179 -5.05 6.99 8.06
CA GLY A 179 -3.76 6.48 8.49
C GLY A 179 -2.60 6.87 7.56
N ILE A 180 -2.74 7.94 6.77
CA ILE A 180 -1.62 8.47 5.98
C ILE A 180 -0.43 8.82 6.89
N ASP A 181 0.77 8.48 6.42
CA ASP A 181 2.01 8.88 7.09
C ASP A 181 2.10 10.41 7.17
N ARG A 182 2.45 10.91 8.36
CA ARG A 182 2.54 12.35 8.62
C ARG A 182 3.56 13.02 7.68
N GLY A 183 4.67 12.35 7.39
CA GLY A 183 5.70 12.86 6.47
C GLY A 183 5.17 13.02 5.05
N VAL A 184 4.46 12.03 4.53
CA VAL A 184 3.82 12.07 3.20
C VAL A 184 2.78 13.18 3.13
N LEU A 185 1.89 13.26 4.12
CA LEU A 185 0.87 14.31 4.21
C LEU A 185 1.51 15.70 4.21
N MET A 186 2.50 15.93 5.06
CA MET A 186 3.17 17.23 5.16
C MET A 186 3.87 17.63 3.85
N ARG A 187 4.44 16.67 3.11
CA ARG A 187 5.02 16.95 1.78
C ARG A 187 3.95 17.38 0.78
N ALA A 188 2.79 16.72 0.78
CA ALA A 188 1.66 17.08 -0.08
C ALA A 188 1.09 18.46 0.29
N LEU A 189 0.93 18.76 1.58
CA LEU A 189 0.44 20.07 2.04
C LEU A 189 1.41 21.20 1.72
N ARG A 190 2.72 21.01 1.93
CA ARG A 190 3.75 21.99 1.53
C ARG A 190 3.72 22.28 0.04
N LEU A 191 3.41 21.26 -0.76
CA LEU A 191 3.25 21.43 -2.20
C LEU A 191 2.03 22.27 -2.55
N LEU A 192 0.92 22.11 -1.82
CA LEU A 192 -0.27 22.95 -1.96
C LEU A 192 0.00 24.39 -1.51
N GLU A 193 0.76 24.57 -0.44
CA GLU A 193 1.19 25.87 0.06
C GLU A 193 2.03 26.63 -0.96
N GLN A 194 3.02 25.96 -1.58
CA GLN A 194 3.79 26.53 -2.69
C GLN A 194 2.93 26.93 -3.89
N LYS A 195 1.82 26.23 -4.11
CA LYS A 195 0.83 26.56 -5.16
C LYS A 195 -0.18 27.63 -4.73
N GLY A 196 -0.08 28.17 -3.51
CA GLY A 196 -1.03 29.16 -2.97
C GLY A 196 -2.42 28.61 -2.67
N LYS A 197 -2.57 27.29 -2.54
CA LYS A 197 -3.85 26.60 -2.29
C LYS A 197 -4.06 26.19 -0.84
N ALA A 198 -3.02 26.30 -0.02
CA ALA A 198 -3.07 26.01 1.39
C ALA A 198 -2.13 26.94 2.15
N VAL A 199 -2.35 27.12 3.45
CA VAL A 199 -1.43 27.80 4.36
C VAL A 199 -1.32 26.92 5.60
N ILE A 200 -0.11 26.46 5.88
CA ILE A 200 0.17 25.66 7.07
C ILE A 200 0.52 26.62 8.21
N PHE A 201 -0.12 26.46 9.36
CA PHE A 201 0.17 27.25 10.55
C PHE A 201 0.45 26.33 11.73
N LYS A 202 1.34 26.78 12.60
CA LYS A 202 1.69 26.07 13.82
C LYS A 202 0.90 26.65 14.97
N GLY A 203 0.18 25.81 15.70
CA GLY A 203 -0.34 26.16 17.01
C GLY A 203 0.75 26.09 18.09
N THR A 204 0.32 26.02 19.33
CA THR A 204 1.19 26.07 20.51
C THR A 204 2.02 24.79 20.73
N SER A 205 1.61 23.66 20.14
CA SER A 205 2.33 22.39 20.16
C SER A 205 2.47 21.77 18.76
N ALA A 206 3.32 20.74 18.62
CA ALA A 206 3.52 20.04 17.33
C ALA A 206 2.27 19.26 16.86
N ASP A 207 1.35 18.98 17.79
CA ASP A 207 0.06 18.35 17.54
C ASP A 207 -1.02 19.39 17.16
N ASP A 208 -0.74 20.69 17.34
CA ASP A 208 -1.60 21.80 16.94
C ASP A 208 -1.23 22.37 15.55
N GLU A 209 -0.52 21.61 14.71
CA GLU A 209 -0.33 22.03 13.31
C GLU A 209 -1.68 21.98 12.57
N GLY A 210 -2.08 23.14 12.05
CA GLY A 210 -3.30 23.32 11.29
C GLY A 210 -3.00 23.70 9.84
N VAL A 211 -3.99 23.47 8.98
CA VAL A 211 -3.94 23.90 7.59
C VAL A 211 -5.23 24.61 7.24
N LYS A 212 -5.08 25.77 6.60
CA LYS A 212 -6.18 26.50 5.97
C LYS A 212 -6.08 26.30 4.48
N PHE A 213 -7.15 25.85 3.84
CA PHE A 213 -7.21 25.69 2.38
C PHE A 213 -7.81 26.93 1.72
N SER A 214 -7.32 27.24 0.52
CA SER A 214 -7.84 28.29 -0.35
C SER A 214 -8.48 27.58 -1.55
N VAL A 215 -9.77 27.30 -1.40
CA VAL A 215 -10.53 26.39 -2.24
C VAL A 215 -11.50 27.14 -3.15
#